data_AF-A1VIA2-F1
#
_entry.id   AF-A1VIA2-F1
#
_cell.length_a   1.000
_cell.length_b   1.000
_cell.length_c   1.000
_cell.angle_alpha   90.00
_cell.angle_beta   90.00
_cell.angle_gamma   90.00
#
_symmetry.space_group_name_H-M   'P 1'
#
loop_
_entity.id
_entity.type
_entity.pdbx_description
1 polymer ?
#
loop_
_entity_poly.entity_id
_entity_poly.type
_entity_poly.pdbx_seq_one_letter_code
_entity_poly.pdbx_strand_id
1 'polypeptide(L)'
;MRHVLTLAAASAMLVACGGGSDSAPAATPTPAATQATLTSANYVAVAQESLSSSAYLANTTGLVTGAQVSDSEALIRFGQDQLPKLPRWLADAPVQAVGAVQSQTENCAGGGTLTISANDANGNRLVDAGDSVSLTANNCSFEGQLLNGQLTLTINSLTGNPDHYPYSLSVTLGFNNLATQSASLRTVGNGSLALSIDARAANDQSLVLRTSSLNLSSTYGTTTYSKTLTGYATSVELRPAGTGFTSTTSVDGTLSSSAFESRSISIATPVSFVRTSGQTYPSSGQLVITGAAGGKIRVTVTSATTVLIELDADANGSYEASTSKLWSDML
;
A
#
# COMPACT_ATOMS: atom_id res chain seq x y z
N MET A 1 -18.50 39.15 -76.59
CA MET A 1 -17.16 38.97 -77.19
C MET A 1 -16.14 38.85 -76.07
N ARG A 2 -15.17 37.95 -76.26
CA ARG A 2 -14.06 37.56 -75.36
C ARG A 2 -13.36 38.76 -74.69
N HIS A 3 -12.91 38.61 -73.44
CA HIS A 3 -11.50 38.38 -73.11
C HIS A 3 -11.28 38.09 -71.61
N VAL A 4 -10.45 37.10 -71.36
CA VAL A 4 -9.84 36.68 -70.09
C VAL A 4 -8.58 37.51 -69.88
N LEU A 5 -8.27 37.95 -68.64
CA LEU A 5 -6.91 37.88 -68.08
C LEU A 5 -6.88 38.16 -66.57
N THR A 6 -6.28 37.21 -65.86
CA THR A 6 -5.80 37.19 -64.46
C THR A 6 -4.68 38.20 -64.18
N LEU A 7 -4.63 38.76 -62.97
CA LEU A 7 -3.36 39.10 -62.31
C LEU A 7 -3.48 39.05 -60.76
N ALA A 8 -2.42 38.51 -60.15
CA ALA A 8 -2.29 38.10 -58.77
C ALA A 8 -2.04 39.26 -57.79
N ALA A 9 -2.48 39.08 -56.54
CA ALA A 9 -1.99 39.82 -55.39
C ALA A 9 -1.66 38.84 -54.26
N ALA A 10 -0.38 38.43 -54.20
CA ALA A 10 0.18 37.67 -53.10
C ALA A 10 0.64 38.66 -52.01
N SER A 11 -0.03 38.63 -50.85
CA SER A 11 0.40 39.35 -49.66
C SER A 11 1.27 38.42 -48.81
N ALA A 12 2.58 38.68 -48.79
CA ALA A 12 3.51 38.08 -47.85
C ALA A 12 3.52 38.90 -46.56
N MET A 13 3.15 38.28 -45.43
CA MET A 13 3.53 38.74 -44.11
C MET A 13 4.40 37.66 -43.46
N LEU A 14 5.57 38.08 -43.00
CA LEU A 14 6.60 37.29 -42.35
C LEU A 14 6.34 37.20 -40.84
N VAL A 15 6.56 35.99 -40.32
CA VAL A 15 7.22 35.63 -39.04
C VAL A 15 6.45 35.83 -37.73
N ALA A 16 6.15 34.70 -37.08
CA ALA A 16 6.38 34.52 -35.65
C ALA A 16 6.85 33.08 -35.37
N CYS A 17 7.91 32.99 -34.57
CA CYS A 17 8.56 31.81 -34.03
C CYS A 17 7.59 31.01 -33.13
N GLY A 18 7.53 29.68 -33.27
CA GLY A 18 6.75 28.81 -32.40
C GLY A 18 7.45 27.46 -32.27
N GLY A 19 7.93 27.16 -31.06
CA GLY A 19 8.91 26.13 -30.75
C GLY A 19 8.48 24.69 -31.03
N GLY A 20 9.48 23.88 -31.39
CA GLY A 20 9.36 22.43 -31.40
C GLY A 20 9.24 21.91 -29.97
N SER A 21 8.11 21.28 -29.68
CA SER A 21 7.95 20.43 -28.50
C SER A 21 8.49 19.05 -28.84
N ASP A 22 9.68 18.73 -28.34
CA ASP A 22 10.15 17.35 -28.21
C ASP A 22 9.16 16.61 -27.31
N SER A 23 8.22 15.91 -27.94
CA SER A 23 7.34 14.99 -27.23
C SER A 23 8.21 13.83 -26.79
N ALA A 24 8.49 13.77 -25.49
CA ALA A 24 9.04 12.58 -24.86
C ALA A 24 8.20 11.37 -25.32
N PRO A 25 8.83 10.24 -25.72
CA PRO A 25 8.07 9.07 -26.13
C PRO A 25 7.12 8.69 -24.99
N ALA A 26 5.83 8.59 -25.33
CA ALA A 26 4.83 8.07 -24.40
C ALA A 26 5.36 6.77 -23.80
N ALA A 27 5.39 6.70 -22.47
CA ALA A 27 5.72 5.47 -21.77
C ALA A 27 4.84 4.36 -22.37
N THR A 28 5.47 3.34 -22.92
CA THR A 28 4.78 2.17 -23.44
C THR A 28 3.91 1.64 -22.30
N PRO A 29 2.58 1.47 -22.47
CA PRO A 29 1.76 0.96 -21.39
C PRO A 29 2.34 -0.38 -20.98
N THR A 30 2.72 -0.49 -19.70
CA THR A 30 3.12 -1.77 -19.10
C THR A 30 2.03 -2.77 -19.46
N PRO A 31 2.36 -3.95 -20.04
CA PRO A 31 1.35 -4.94 -20.38
C PRO A 31 0.47 -5.21 -19.16
N ALA A 32 -0.85 -5.03 -19.30
CA ALA A 32 -1.76 -5.42 -18.24
C ALA A 32 -1.51 -6.89 -17.92
N ALA A 33 -1.18 -7.19 -16.66
CA ALA A 33 -0.94 -8.56 -16.23
C ALA A 33 -2.17 -9.40 -16.58
N THR A 34 -1.96 -10.53 -17.28
CA THR A 34 -3.03 -11.44 -17.69
C THR A 34 -3.91 -11.78 -16.48
N GLN A 35 -5.22 -11.58 -16.59
CA GLN A 35 -6.14 -11.85 -15.49
C GLN A 35 -6.29 -13.36 -15.25
N ALA A 36 -6.51 -13.75 -13.99
CA ALA A 36 -6.74 -15.13 -13.60
C ALA A 36 -8.17 -15.58 -13.98
N THR A 37 -8.30 -16.74 -14.62
CA THR A 37 -9.61 -17.40 -14.79
C THR A 37 -10.06 -17.98 -13.46
N LEU A 38 -11.28 -17.64 -13.03
CA LEU A 38 -11.87 -18.14 -11.80
C LEU A 38 -12.66 -19.42 -12.09
N THR A 39 -12.50 -20.43 -11.26
CA THR A 39 -13.06 -21.77 -11.45
C THR A 39 -13.47 -22.36 -10.12
N SER A 40 -14.31 -23.39 -10.15
CA SER A 40 -14.69 -24.16 -8.95
C SER A 40 -13.49 -24.81 -8.25
N ALA A 41 -12.36 -24.98 -8.95
CA ALA A 41 -11.15 -25.56 -8.39
C ALA A 41 -10.28 -24.55 -7.62
N ASN A 42 -10.32 -23.25 -7.96
CA ASN A 42 -9.39 -22.25 -7.39
C ASN A 42 -10.06 -21.13 -6.59
N TYR A 43 -11.39 -20.98 -6.64
CA TYR A 43 -12.06 -19.81 -6.08
C TYR A 43 -11.82 -19.58 -4.59
N VAL A 44 -11.71 -20.65 -3.79
CA VAL A 44 -11.40 -20.54 -2.36
C VAL A 44 -9.98 -20.03 -2.13
N ALA A 45 -8.99 -20.56 -2.86
CA ALA A 45 -7.59 -20.14 -2.74
C ALA A 45 -7.40 -18.68 -3.19
N VAL A 46 -8.09 -18.26 -4.26
CA VAL A 46 -8.10 -16.87 -4.72
C VAL A 46 -8.74 -15.96 -3.66
N ALA A 47 -9.85 -16.37 -3.05
CA ALA A 47 -10.48 -15.62 -1.96
C ALA A 47 -9.57 -15.48 -0.74
N GLN A 48 -8.89 -16.56 -0.34
CA GLN A 48 -7.94 -16.56 0.78
C GLN A 48 -6.76 -15.62 0.52
N GLU A 49 -6.12 -15.71 -0.64
CA GLU A 49 -4.99 -14.84 -0.99
C GLU A 49 -5.40 -13.35 -1.09
N SER A 50 -6.64 -13.10 -1.52
CA SER A 50 -7.21 -11.74 -1.57
C SER A 50 -7.45 -11.18 -0.17
N LEU A 51 -8.09 -11.97 0.71
CA LEU A 51 -8.38 -11.56 2.08
C LEU A 51 -7.10 -11.39 2.90
N SER A 52 -6.15 -12.32 2.81
CA SER A 52 -4.86 -12.23 3.51
C SER A 52 -4.05 -11.02 3.07
N SER A 53 -4.05 -10.69 1.78
CA SER A 53 -3.39 -9.49 1.24
C SER A 53 -4.09 -8.20 1.66
N SER A 54 -5.42 -8.22 1.74
CA SER A 54 -6.20 -7.08 2.25
C SER A 54 -5.94 -6.86 3.74
N ALA A 55 -5.91 -7.95 4.52
CA ALA A 55 -5.65 -7.93 5.95
C ALA A 55 -4.22 -7.45 6.26
N TYR A 56 -3.22 -7.90 5.49
CA TYR A 56 -1.84 -7.44 5.60
C TYR A 56 -1.77 -5.90 5.60
N LEU A 57 -2.37 -5.22 4.62
CA LEU A 57 -2.37 -3.75 4.61
C LEU A 57 -3.25 -3.14 5.70
N ALA A 58 -4.41 -3.72 5.99
CA ALA A 58 -5.28 -3.19 7.05
C ALA A 58 -4.61 -3.27 8.43
N ASN A 59 -3.90 -4.36 8.74
CA ASN A 59 -3.15 -4.54 9.98
C ASN A 59 -2.01 -3.55 10.13
N THR A 60 -1.39 -3.17 9.01
CA THR A 60 -0.32 -2.17 9.01
C THR A 60 -0.77 -0.79 9.43
N THR A 61 -2.07 -0.55 9.64
CA THR A 61 -2.54 0.69 10.27
C THR A 61 -2.34 0.71 11.78
N GLY A 62 -2.05 -0.44 12.42
CA GLY A 62 -1.96 -0.57 13.88
C GLY A 62 -3.31 -0.46 14.63
N LEU A 63 -4.39 -0.13 13.91
CA LEU A 63 -5.73 0.07 14.46
C LEU A 63 -6.59 -1.21 14.44
N VAL A 64 -6.14 -2.22 13.70
CA VAL A 64 -6.81 -3.50 13.56
C VAL A 64 -6.30 -4.47 14.62
N THR A 65 -6.91 -4.44 15.79
CA THR A 65 -6.60 -5.36 16.90
C THR A 65 -7.32 -6.69 16.68
N GLY A 66 -6.71 -7.66 16.00
CA GLY A 66 -7.33 -8.98 15.89
C GLY A 66 -6.79 -9.95 14.84
N ALA A 67 -6.13 -9.48 13.79
CA ALA A 67 -5.55 -10.42 12.84
C ALA A 67 -4.32 -11.12 13.44
N GLN A 68 -4.16 -12.40 13.17
CA GLN A 68 -2.92 -13.10 13.50
C GLN A 68 -1.77 -12.43 12.75
N VAL A 69 -0.76 -12.00 13.50
CA VAL A 69 0.41 -11.29 12.96
C VAL A 69 1.28 -12.30 12.25
N SER A 70 1.46 -12.13 10.94
CA SER A 70 2.42 -12.94 10.17
C SER A 70 3.81 -12.28 10.21
N ASP A 71 4.87 -13.09 10.21
CA ASP A 71 6.27 -12.63 10.15
C ASP A 71 6.54 -11.70 8.95
N SER A 72 5.72 -11.81 7.89
CA SER A 72 5.75 -11.00 6.68
C SER A 72 5.45 -9.51 6.91
N GLU A 73 4.80 -9.12 8.01
CA GLU A 73 4.45 -7.72 8.33
C GLU A 73 5.63 -6.88 8.88
N ALA A 74 6.75 -7.53 9.16
CA ALA A 74 7.91 -6.90 9.79
C ALA A 74 8.50 -5.72 8.98
N LEU A 75 8.41 -5.74 7.64
CA LEU A 75 8.90 -4.64 6.79
C LEU A 75 8.17 -3.33 7.06
N ILE A 76 6.83 -3.39 7.16
CA ILE A 76 6.03 -2.19 7.36
C ILE A 76 6.09 -1.78 8.84
N ARG A 77 6.06 -2.75 9.76
CA ARG A 77 6.22 -2.49 11.19
C ARG A 77 7.55 -1.83 11.52
N PHE A 78 8.63 -2.23 10.85
CA PHE A 78 9.91 -1.53 10.93
C PHE A 78 9.76 -0.06 10.56
N GLY A 79 9.07 0.26 9.45
CA GLY A 79 8.83 1.64 9.05
C GLY A 79 7.96 2.42 10.04
N GLN A 80 6.95 1.78 10.64
CA GLN A 80 6.12 2.40 11.67
C GLN A 80 6.90 2.69 12.95
N ASP A 81 7.73 1.75 13.41
CA ASP A 81 8.58 1.93 14.60
C ASP A 81 9.61 3.08 14.42
N GLN A 82 9.87 3.49 13.18
CA GLN A 82 10.75 4.61 12.89
C GLN A 82 10.03 5.97 12.94
N LEU A 83 8.69 6.02 12.81
CA LEU A 83 7.94 7.28 12.81
C LEU A 83 8.14 8.11 14.10
N PRO A 84 8.08 7.53 15.31
CA PRO A 84 8.30 8.30 16.55
C PRO A 84 9.73 8.82 16.71
N LYS A 85 10.69 8.30 15.93
CA LYS A 85 12.11 8.71 15.99
C LYS A 85 12.43 9.89 15.07
N LEU A 86 11.52 10.22 14.13
CA LEU A 86 11.68 11.32 13.18
C LEU A 86 12.03 12.67 13.85
N PRO A 87 11.35 13.09 14.94
CA PRO A 87 11.67 14.37 15.58
C PRO A 87 13.12 14.45 16.06
N ARG A 88 13.67 13.35 16.60
CA ARG A 88 15.07 13.31 17.05
C ARG A 88 16.02 13.46 15.87
N TRP A 89 15.83 12.68 14.81
CA TRP A 89 16.72 12.70 13.65
C TRP A 89 16.72 14.04 12.91
N LEU A 90 15.57 14.71 12.84
CA LEU A 90 15.44 16.03 12.24
C LEU A 90 15.98 17.13 13.18
N ALA A 91 15.83 17.00 14.50
CA ALA A 91 16.43 17.95 15.45
C ALA A 91 17.96 17.89 15.49
N ASP A 92 18.52 16.68 15.34
CA ASP A 92 19.96 16.43 15.30
C ASP A 92 20.58 16.80 13.94
N ALA A 93 19.77 17.02 12.90
CA ALA A 93 20.24 17.51 11.62
C ALA A 93 20.76 18.96 11.78
N PRO A 94 22.06 19.24 11.55
CA PRO A 94 22.58 20.59 11.65
C PRO A 94 21.91 21.50 10.62
N VAL A 95 21.76 22.79 10.93
CA VAL A 95 21.29 23.83 9.97
C VAL A 95 22.35 23.95 8.90
N GLN A 96 22.21 23.15 7.86
CA GLN A 96 23.01 23.23 6.66
C GLN A 96 22.19 23.99 5.61
N ALA A 97 22.86 24.46 4.56
CA ALA A 97 22.16 25.04 3.41
C ALA A 97 21.05 24.07 2.93
N VAL A 98 19.91 24.62 2.53
CA VAL A 98 18.76 23.88 2.00
C VAL A 98 19.24 22.76 1.05
N GLY A 99 18.94 21.50 1.40
CA GLY A 99 19.27 20.31 0.60
C GLY A 99 20.54 19.53 1.00
N ALA A 100 21.22 19.88 2.09
CA ALA A 100 22.33 19.06 2.61
C ALA A 100 21.81 17.88 3.45
N VAL A 101 22.17 16.67 3.04
CA VAL A 101 21.78 15.43 3.71
C VAL A 101 22.89 15.00 4.67
N GLN A 102 22.57 14.84 5.96
CA GLN A 102 23.51 14.25 6.93
C GLN A 102 23.20 12.78 7.14
N SER A 103 24.26 11.97 7.12
CA SER A 103 24.19 10.54 7.41
C SER A 103 24.85 10.24 8.76
N GLN A 104 24.17 9.48 9.60
CA GLN A 104 24.67 8.94 10.86
C GLN A 104 24.47 7.42 10.85
N THR A 105 25.41 6.67 11.40
CA THR A 105 25.28 5.21 11.50
C THR A 105 25.16 4.83 12.96
N GLU A 106 24.07 4.15 13.30
CA GLU A 106 23.80 3.61 14.63
C GLU A 106 23.94 2.08 14.62
N ASN A 107 24.40 1.52 15.74
CA ASN A 107 24.44 0.08 15.93
C ASN A 107 23.05 -0.42 16.32
N CYS A 108 22.57 -1.49 15.67
CA CYS A 108 21.32 -2.12 16.06
C CYS A 108 21.53 -2.98 17.31
N ALA A 109 20.55 -3.01 18.21
CA ALA A 109 20.70 -3.64 19.54
C ALA A 109 21.11 -5.12 19.48
N GLY A 110 20.65 -5.87 18.48
CA GLY A 110 21.00 -7.27 18.25
C GLY A 110 22.13 -7.49 17.23
N GLY A 111 22.86 -6.45 16.83
CA GLY A 111 23.94 -6.51 15.84
C GLY A 111 23.58 -5.92 14.48
N GLY A 112 24.63 -5.67 13.68
CA GLY A 112 24.52 -4.93 12.42
C GLY A 112 24.38 -3.42 12.61
N THR A 113 24.10 -2.72 11.52
CA THR A 113 24.07 -1.24 11.51
C THR A 113 22.87 -0.69 10.75
N LEU A 114 22.38 0.46 11.21
CA LEU A 114 21.38 1.26 10.52
C LEU A 114 21.96 2.63 10.20
N THR A 115 22.10 2.93 8.92
CA THR A 115 22.52 4.25 8.45
C THR A 115 21.29 5.11 8.24
N ILE A 116 21.17 6.19 9.01
CA ILE A 116 20.08 7.15 8.99
C ILE A 116 20.55 8.39 8.27
N SER A 117 19.77 8.82 7.28
CA SER A 117 20.08 9.96 6.43
C SER A 117 18.88 10.91 6.46
N ALA A 118 18.97 11.98 7.23
CA ALA A 118 17.88 12.93 7.40
C ALA A 118 18.07 14.16 6.50
N ASN A 119 16.96 14.66 5.95
CA ASN A 119 16.88 15.90 5.19
C ASN A 119 15.74 16.73 5.75
N ASP A 120 16.10 17.78 6.50
CA ASP A 120 15.23 18.87 6.90
C ASP A 120 15.12 19.84 5.70
N ALA A 121 13.93 19.91 5.09
CA ALA A 121 13.74 20.60 3.83
C ALA A 121 13.85 22.13 3.97
N ASN A 122 13.56 22.67 5.15
CA ASN A 122 13.50 24.12 5.38
C ASN A 122 14.52 24.61 6.44
N GLY A 123 15.23 23.69 7.10
CA GLY A 123 16.28 23.97 8.08
C GLY A 123 15.78 24.42 9.45
N ASN A 124 14.51 24.18 9.80
CA ASN A 124 13.91 24.65 11.05
C ASN A 124 14.03 23.67 12.23
N ARG A 125 14.56 22.46 12.00
CA ARG A 125 14.73 21.37 13.00
C ARG A 125 13.43 20.84 13.60
N LEU A 126 12.32 21.03 12.91
CA LEU A 126 11.01 20.50 13.26
C LEU A 126 10.63 19.44 12.22
N VAL A 127 9.62 18.64 12.55
CA VAL A 127 9.04 17.70 11.59
C VAL A 127 7.96 18.43 10.81
N ASP A 128 8.14 18.61 9.51
CA ASP A 128 7.13 19.21 8.66
C ASP A 128 7.14 18.71 7.21
N ALA A 129 6.27 19.31 6.40
CA ALA A 129 6.04 18.88 5.03
C ALA A 129 7.26 19.14 4.14
N GLY A 130 7.75 18.09 3.49
CA GLY A 130 8.95 18.13 2.64
C GLY A 130 10.14 17.41 3.28
N ASP A 131 10.13 17.21 4.59
CA ASP A 131 11.18 16.47 5.28
C ASP A 131 11.22 15.01 4.84
N SER A 132 12.42 14.44 4.85
CA SER A 132 12.59 13.02 4.56
C SER A 132 13.71 12.39 5.36
N VAL A 133 13.55 11.09 5.60
CA VAL A 133 14.56 10.25 6.25
C VAL A 133 14.75 8.99 5.42
N SER A 134 15.98 8.69 5.05
CA SER A 134 16.36 7.42 4.46
C SER A 134 17.11 6.56 5.47
N LEU A 135 16.73 5.30 5.55
CA LEU A 135 17.23 4.33 6.49
C LEU A 135 17.80 3.16 5.68
N THR A 136 19.10 2.93 5.80
CA THR A 136 19.79 1.83 5.12
C THR A 136 20.24 0.81 6.14
N ALA A 137 19.58 -0.33 6.17
CA ALA A 137 19.88 -1.44 7.04
C ALA A 137 20.95 -2.34 6.43
N ASN A 138 21.94 -2.72 7.24
CA ASN A 138 22.96 -3.71 6.89
C ASN A 138 23.06 -4.73 8.03
N ASN A 139 22.43 -5.89 7.81
CA ASN A 139 22.24 -6.95 8.80
C ASN A 139 21.75 -6.44 10.16
N CYS A 140 20.93 -5.38 10.16
CA CYS A 140 20.44 -4.74 11.36
C CYS A 140 19.43 -5.67 12.05
N SER A 141 19.68 -6.07 13.28
CA SER A 141 18.74 -6.89 14.03
C SER A 141 17.52 -6.08 14.47
N PHE A 142 16.34 -6.54 14.10
CA PHE A 142 15.04 -6.00 14.49
C PHE A 142 14.10 -7.16 14.81
N GLU A 143 13.67 -7.25 16.07
CA GLU A 143 12.70 -8.26 16.54
C GLU A 143 13.03 -9.71 16.20
N GLY A 144 14.32 -10.06 16.31
CA GLY A 144 14.81 -11.41 15.99
C GLY A 144 14.97 -11.69 14.50
N GLN A 145 14.72 -10.70 13.63
CA GLN A 145 14.98 -10.76 12.20
C GLN A 145 16.18 -9.87 11.82
N LEU A 146 16.83 -10.19 10.70
CA LEU A 146 17.87 -9.38 10.09
C LEU A 146 17.27 -8.52 8.97
N LEU A 147 17.44 -7.20 9.10
CA LEU A 147 17.05 -6.22 8.10
C LEU A 147 18.21 -5.88 7.18
N ASN A 148 17.91 -5.81 5.89
CA ASN A 148 18.82 -5.37 4.84
C ASN A 148 18.07 -4.49 3.83
N GLY A 149 18.79 -3.58 3.16
CA GLY A 149 18.20 -2.70 2.13
C GLY A 149 17.75 -1.36 2.69
N GLN A 150 16.90 -0.65 1.95
CA GLN A 150 16.59 0.75 2.24
C GLN A 150 15.08 1.00 2.40
N LEU A 151 14.75 1.75 3.45
CA LEU A 151 13.45 2.36 3.68
C LEU A 151 13.59 3.88 3.59
N THR A 152 12.74 4.55 2.85
CA THR A 152 12.65 6.02 2.85
C THR A 152 11.30 6.44 3.39
N LEU A 153 11.28 7.46 4.24
CA LEU A 153 10.08 8.12 4.74
C LEU A 153 10.09 9.57 4.24
N THR A 154 9.00 10.03 3.66
CA THR A 154 8.82 11.41 3.22
C THR A 154 7.54 11.96 3.84
N ILE A 155 7.64 13.06 4.59
CA ILE A 155 6.49 13.70 5.20
C ILE A 155 5.85 14.60 4.15
N ASN A 156 4.65 14.23 3.70
CA ASN A 156 3.90 14.99 2.71
C ASN A 156 3.11 16.13 3.37
N SER A 157 2.61 15.90 4.58
CA SER A 157 1.95 16.92 5.41
C SER A 157 1.91 16.50 6.87
N LEU A 158 2.00 17.47 7.78
CA LEU A 158 1.74 17.28 9.20
C LEU A 158 0.97 18.49 9.73
N THR A 159 -0.08 18.25 10.52
CA THR A 159 -0.82 19.29 11.25
C THR A 159 -1.18 18.77 12.63
N GLY A 160 -1.00 19.60 13.65
CA GLY A 160 -1.10 19.19 15.04
C GLY A 160 0.17 18.47 15.53
N ASN A 161 0.05 17.70 16.61
CA ASN A 161 1.14 16.91 17.17
C ASN A 161 0.70 15.44 17.20
N PRO A 162 1.42 14.48 16.58
CA PRO A 162 1.04 13.06 16.62
C PRO A 162 0.91 12.45 18.03
N ASP A 163 1.50 13.06 19.06
CA ASP A 163 1.35 12.64 20.46
C ASP A 163 0.03 13.12 21.11
N HIS A 164 -0.71 14.02 20.45
CA HIS A 164 -1.93 14.64 20.97
C HIS A 164 -3.02 14.79 19.90
N TYR A 165 -4.25 14.48 20.26
CA TYR A 165 -5.37 14.73 19.36
C TYR A 165 -5.86 16.19 19.43
N PRO A 166 -6.36 16.76 18.31
CA PRO A 166 -6.38 16.19 16.96
C PRO A 166 -5.06 16.40 16.20
N TYR A 167 -4.76 15.48 15.27
CA TYR A 167 -3.67 15.63 14.32
C TYR A 167 -4.01 15.01 12.96
N SER A 168 -3.32 15.45 11.92
CA SER A 168 -3.32 14.79 10.62
C SER A 168 -1.89 14.65 10.08
N LEU A 169 -1.60 13.49 9.49
CA LEU A 169 -0.27 13.14 9.00
C LEU A 169 -0.41 12.45 7.65
N SER A 170 0.39 12.87 6.67
CA SER A 170 0.55 12.17 5.40
C SER A 170 2.02 11.85 5.19
N VAL A 171 2.36 10.58 5.02
CA VAL A 171 3.74 10.10 4.85
C VAL A 171 3.80 9.11 3.69
N THR A 172 4.84 9.22 2.87
CA THR A 172 5.18 8.22 1.86
C THR A 172 6.32 7.36 2.36
N LEU A 173 6.10 6.04 2.39
CA LEU A 173 7.11 5.02 2.64
C LEU A 173 7.60 4.47 1.30
N GLY A 174 8.91 4.48 1.07
CA GLY A 174 9.56 3.89 -0.10
C GLY A 174 10.41 2.69 0.30
N PHE A 175 10.20 1.55 -0.36
CA PHE A 175 10.93 0.32 -0.13
C PHE A 175 11.86 0.07 -1.32
N ASN A 176 13.16 -0.02 -1.05
CA ASN A 176 14.17 -0.32 -2.07
C ASN A 176 14.99 -1.52 -1.61
N ASN A 177 14.59 -2.69 -2.10
CA ASN A 177 15.09 -4.00 -1.69
C ASN A 177 15.15 -4.18 -0.18
N LEU A 178 14.21 -3.55 0.55
CA LEU A 178 14.11 -3.72 1.99
C LEU A 178 13.70 -5.17 2.26
N ALA A 179 14.50 -5.87 3.04
CA ALA A 179 14.34 -7.29 3.27
C ALA A 179 14.42 -7.60 4.76
N THR A 180 13.51 -8.44 5.23
CA THR A 180 13.58 -9.11 6.53
C THR A 180 14.01 -10.56 6.32
N GLN A 181 14.82 -11.08 7.23
CA GLN A 181 15.26 -12.46 7.18
C GLN A 181 15.28 -13.09 8.58
N SER A 182 14.52 -14.16 8.76
CA SER A 182 14.61 -15.09 9.89
C SER A 182 15.34 -16.38 9.46
N ALA A 183 15.38 -17.38 10.33
CA ALA A 183 15.98 -18.67 10.02
C ALA A 183 15.26 -19.42 8.87
N SER A 184 13.97 -19.19 8.68
CA SER A 184 13.13 -19.95 7.74
C SER A 184 12.48 -19.09 6.65
N LEU A 185 12.33 -17.79 6.89
CA LEU A 185 11.61 -16.88 6.01
C LEU A 185 12.48 -15.68 5.63
N ARG A 186 12.49 -15.34 4.34
CA ARG A 186 13.01 -14.06 3.85
C ARG A 186 11.93 -13.34 3.06
N THR A 187 11.59 -12.12 3.44
CA THR A 187 10.64 -11.28 2.70
C THR A 187 11.36 -10.04 2.17
N VAL A 188 11.15 -9.71 0.90
CA VAL A 188 11.71 -8.53 0.23
C VAL A 188 10.56 -7.67 -0.28
N GLY A 189 10.58 -6.38 0.07
CA GLY A 189 9.63 -5.38 -0.38
C GLY A 189 10.27 -4.37 -1.34
N ASN A 190 9.55 -4.04 -2.40
CA ASN A 190 9.91 -3.02 -3.38
C ASN A 190 8.67 -2.21 -3.78
N GLY A 191 8.80 -0.89 -3.84
CA GLY A 191 7.71 0.01 -4.24
C GLY A 191 7.45 1.09 -3.20
N SER A 192 6.23 1.62 -3.15
CA SER A 192 5.88 2.67 -2.20
C SER A 192 4.50 2.50 -1.60
N LEU A 193 4.31 3.05 -0.40
CA LEU A 193 3.04 3.14 0.31
C LEU A 193 2.86 4.58 0.79
N ALA A 194 1.79 5.25 0.35
CA ALA A 194 1.36 6.51 0.90
C ALA A 194 0.35 6.25 2.02
N LEU A 195 0.66 6.70 3.23
CA LEU A 195 -0.19 6.65 4.41
C LEU A 195 -0.75 8.05 4.68
N SER A 196 -2.04 8.14 4.97
CA SER A 196 -2.69 9.35 5.46
C SER A 196 -3.52 9.03 6.69
N ILE A 197 -3.38 9.84 7.73
CA ILE A 197 -4.05 9.75 9.03
C ILE A 197 -4.80 11.06 9.28
N ASP A 198 -6.07 10.97 9.68
CA ASP A 198 -6.85 12.04 10.32
C ASP A 198 -7.33 11.49 11.67
N ALA A 199 -6.78 11.99 12.76
CA ALA A 199 -7.07 11.47 14.09
C ALA A 199 -7.64 12.56 14.98
N ARG A 200 -8.86 12.34 15.48
CA ARG A 200 -9.64 13.30 16.28
C ARG A 200 -9.68 12.93 17.76
N ALA A 201 -9.66 11.64 18.03
CA ALA A 201 -9.51 11.04 19.36
C ALA A 201 -8.99 9.61 19.22
N ALA A 202 -8.66 8.96 20.34
CA ALA A 202 -8.16 7.58 20.35
C ALA A 202 -9.07 6.58 19.60
N ASN A 203 -10.39 6.74 19.72
CA ASN A 203 -11.38 5.89 19.06
C ASN A 203 -12.11 6.59 17.90
N ASP A 204 -11.57 7.71 17.41
CA ASP A 204 -12.15 8.52 16.33
C ASP A 204 -11.06 8.91 15.34
N GLN A 205 -10.81 8.05 14.34
CA GLN A 205 -9.68 8.16 13.42
C GLN A 205 -10.04 7.66 12.02
N SER A 206 -9.41 8.20 11.00
CA SER A 206 -9.46 7.72 9.62
C SER A 206 -8.05 7.53 9.08
N LEU A 207 -7.78 6.35 8.54
CA LEU A 207 -6.54 6.01 7.87
C LEU A 207 -6.80 5.60 6.43
N VAL A 208 -5.92 6.05 5.54
CA VAL A 208 -5.90 5.60 4.16
C VAL A 208 -4.48 5.24 3.75
N LEU A 209 -4.30 4.03 3.27
CA LEU A 209 -3.08 3.53 2.64
C LEU A 209 -3.30 3.43 1.14
N ARG A 210 -2.34 3.91 0.34
CA ARG A 210 -2.38 3.80 -1.13
C ARG A 210 -1.04 3.35 -1.68
N THR A 211 -1.06 2.55 -2.72
CA THR A 211 0.14 2.23 -3.50
C THR A 211 -0.18 2.20 -4.98
N SER A 212 0.70 2.83 -5.78
CA SER A 212 0.68 2.63 -7.23
C SER A 212 1.20 1.24 -7.59
N SER A 213 2.25 0.78 -6.90
CA SER A 213 2.80 -0.57 -6.98
C SER A 213 3.60 -0.90 -5.71
N LEU A 214 3.29 -2.05 -5.10
CA LEU A 214 4.08 -2.66 -4.04
C LEU A 214 4.27 -4.14 -4.36
N ASN A 215 5.51 -4.55 -4.58
CA ASN A 215 5.90 -5.93 -4.75
C ASN A 215 6.45 -6.50 -3.44
N LEU A 216 5.97 -7.69 -3.08
CA LEU A 216 6.42 -8.46 -1.95
C LEU A 216 6.82 -9.85 -2.44
N SER A 217 8.04 -10.27 -2.14
CA SER A 217 8.55 -11.60 -2.46
C SER A 217 9.00 -12.26 -1.16
N SER A 218 8.39 -13.39 -0.81
CA SER A 218 8.70 -14.16 0.39
C SER A 218 9.21 -15.53 0.02
N THR A 219 10.38 -15.90 0.53
CA THR A 219 10.98 -17.23 0.35
C THR A 219 10.97 -17.97 1.66
N TYR A 220 10.27 -19.11 1.70
CA TYR A 220 10.27 -20.05 2.81
C TYR A 220 10.98 -21.34 2.39
N GLY A 221 12.12 -21.63 3.00
CA GLY A 221 13.01 -22.70 2.54
C GLY A 221 13.44 -22.47 1.08
N THR A 222 13.04 -23.35 0.16
CA THR A 222 13.35 -23.24 -1.28
C THR A 222 12.19 -22.68 -2.11
N THR A 223 11.03 -22.43 -1.50
CA THR A 223 9.83 -21.99 -2.22
C THR A 223 9.65 -20.50 -2.10
N THR A 224 9.50 -19.82 -3.24
CA THR A 224 9.25 -18.38 -3.31
C THR A 224 7.81 -18.12 -3.69
N TYR A 225 7.16 -17.28 -2.89
CA TYR A 225 5.83 -16.74 -3.09
C TYR A 225 5.94 -15.26 -3.35
N SER A 226 5.31 -14.77 -4.40
CA SER A 226 5.34 -13.35 -4.74
C SER A 226 3.94 -12.80 -4.91
N LYS A 227 3.73 -11.57 -4.45
CA LYS A 227 2.54 -10.80 -4.74
C LYS A 227 2.88 -9.35 -5.09
N THR A 228 2.06 -8.76 -5.95
CA THR A 228 2.15 -7.35 -6.34
C THR A 228 0.79 -6.71 -6.16
N LEU A 229 0.76 -5.63 -5.41
CA LEU A 229 -0.41 -4.77 -5.22
C LEU A 229 -0.28 -3.58 -6.16
N THR A 230 -1.24 -3.37 -7.05
CA THR A 230 -1.21 -2.29 -8.05
C THR A 230 -2.46 -1.43 -7.94
N GLY A 231 -2.30 -0.11 -7.87
CA GLY A 231 -3.41 0.82 -7.69
C GLY A 231 -4.27 0.50 -6.47
N TYR A 232 -3.63 -0.01 -5.41
CA TYR A 232 -4.30 -0.55 -4.24
C TYR A 232 -4.56 0.56 -3.23
N ALA A 233 -5.76 0.58 -2.66
CA ALA A 233 -6.18 1.52 -1.64
C ALA A 233 -6.88 0.77 -0.50
N THR A 234 -6.44 1.02 0.73
CA THR A 234 -7.05 0.50 1.96
C THR A 234 -7.52 1.67 2.80
N SER A 235 -8.77 1.66 3.23
CA SER A 235 -9.32 2.64 4.18
C SER A 235 -9.68 1.93 5.48
N VAL A 236 -9.31 2.53 6.61
CA VAL A 236 -9.70 2.07 7.94
C VAL A 236 -10.24 3.26 8.72
N GLU A 237 -11.46 3.16 9.23
CA GLU A 237 -12.10 4.21 10.02
C GLU A 237 -12.47 3.63 11.38
N LEU A 238 -12.11 4.33 12.45
CA LEU A 238 -12.57 4.04 13.81
C LEU A 238 -13.55 5.13 14.21
N ARG A 239 -14.71 4.72 14.73
CA ARG A 239 -15.70 5.62 15.31
C ARG A 239 -16.10 5.15 16.71
N PRO A 240 -16.31 6.05 17.67
CA PRO A 240 -16.79 5.67 19.00
C PRO A 240 -18.15 4.97 18.92
N ALA A 241 -18.32 3.89 19.69
CA ALA A 241 -19.55 3.13 19.73
C ALA A 241 -19.77 2.56 21.14
N GLY A 242 -20.74 3.11 21.88
CA GLY A 242 -20.97 2.73 23.28
C GLY A 242 -19.72 2.94 24.14
N THR A 243 -19.28 1.90 24.84
CA THR A 243 -18.05 1.90 25.64
C THR A 243 -16.78 1.58 24.84
N GLY A 244 -16.91 1.31 23.54
CA GLY A 244 -15.81 0.94 22.66
C GLY A 244 -15.82 1.72 21.36
N PHE A 245 -15.52 1.03 20.27
CA PHE A 245 -15.48 1.59 18.92
C PHE A 245 -15.99 0.59 17.90
N THR A 246 -16.36 1.11 16.74
CA THR A 246 -16.57 0.36 15.51
C THR A 246 -15.43 0.67 14.56
N SER A 247 -14.84 -0.36 13.95
CA SER A 247 -13.88 -0.22 12.88
C SER A 247 -14.53 -0.62 11.56
N THR A 248 -14.49 0.26 10.56
CA THR A 248 -14.86 -0.07 9.18
C THR A 248 -13.60 -0.17 8.33
N THR A 249 -13.55 -1.14 7.42
CA THR A 249 -12.39 -1.37 6.55
C THR A 249 -12.86 -1.62 5.11
N SER A 250 -12.22 -0.96 4.15
CA SER A 250 -12.41 -1.23 2.73
C SER A 250 -11.08 -1.38 2.01
N VAL A 251 -11.10 -2.18 0.95
CA VAL A 251 -9.96 -2.42 0.08
C VAL A 251 -10.41 -2.45 -1.36
N ASP A 252 -9.65 -1.78 -2.23
CA ASP A 252 -9.86 -1.76 -3.66
C ASP A 252 -8.51 -1.76 -4.38
N GLY A 253 -8.39 -2.46 -5.50
CA GLY A 253 -7.16 -2.48 -6.31
C GLY A 253 -6.95 -3.77 -7.07
N THR A 254 -5.74 -3.95 -7.60
CA THR A 254 -5.35 -5.17 -8.33
C THR A 254 -4.31 -5.94 -7.54
N LEU A 255 -4.52 -7.25 -7.41
CA LEU A 255 -3.57 -8.19 -6.80
C LEU A 255 -3.10 -9.17 -7.88
N SER A 256 -1.79 -9.24 -8.08
CA SER A 256 -1.15 -10.35 -8.78
C SER A 256 -0.44 -11.25 -7.79
N SER A 257 -0.60 -12.56 -7.86
CA SER A 257 0.05 -13.49 -6.94
C SER A 257 0.47 -14.80 -7.62
N SER A 258 1.60 -15.33 -7.16
CA SER A 258 2.05 -16.68 -7.51
C SER A 258 1.03 -17.78 -7.16
N ALA A 259 0.12 -17.52 -6.21
CA ALA A 259 -0.98 -18.42 -5.85
C ALA A 259 -1.95 -18.71 -7.01
N PHE A 260 -1.97 -17.86 -8.03
CA PHE A 260 -2.76 -18.02 -9.25
C PHE A 260 -1.90 -17.74 -10.49
N GLU A 261 -0.73 -18.38 -10.54
CA GLU A 261 0.20 -18.38 -11.69
C GLU A 261 0.72 -16.98 -12.08
N SER A 262 0.89 -16.10 -11.08
CA SER A 262 1.33 -14.70 -11.28
C SER A 262 0.41 -13.89 -12.20
N ARG A 263 -0.83 -14.35 -12.39
CA ARG A 263 -1.91 -13.60 -13.04
C ARG A 263 -2.46 -12.55 -12.09
N SER A 264 -3.35 -11.69 -12.57
CA SER A 264 -3.97 -10.62 -11.80
C SER A 264 -5.45 -10.86 -11.52
N ILE A 265 -5.95 -10.29 -10.44
CA ILE A 265 -7.37 -10.14 -10.13
C ILE A 265 -7.63 -8.70 -9.66
N SER A 266 -8.85 -8.22 -9.85
CA SER A 266 -9.29 -6.96 -9.24
C SER A 266 -10.12 -7.23 -7.99
N ILE A 267 -9.87 -6.47 -6.94
CA ILE A 267 -10.53 -6.55 -5.65
C ILE A 267 -11.32 -5.25 -5.45
N ALA A 268 -12.55 -5.37 -4.97
CA ALA A 268 -13.36 -4.25 -4.53
C ALA A 268 -14.14 -4.61 -3.26
N THR A 269 -14.41 -3.62 -2.42
CA THR A 269 -15.20 -3.81 -1.20
C THR A 269 -16.52 -3.03 -1.30
N PRO A 270 -17.57 -3.58 -1.96
CA PRO A 270 -18.84 -2.87 -2.11
C PRO A 270 -19.56 -2.61 -0.79
N VAL A 271 -19.31 -3.43 0.23
CA VAL A 271 -19.81 -3.22 1.60
C VAL A 271 -18.62 -3.33 2.54
N SER A 272 -18.24 -2.23 3.19
CA SER A 272 -17.11 -2.20 4.11
C SER A 272 -17.21 -3.30 5.17
N PHE A 273 -16.08 -3.90 5.49
CA PHE A 273 -15.97 -4.82 6.61
C PHE A 273 -16.15 -4.07 7.92
N VAL A 274 -17.05 -4.52 8.79
CA VAL A 274 -17.34 -3.87 10.07
C VAL A 274 -16.93 -4.78 11.22
N ARG A 275 -16.19 -4.23 12.18
CA ARG A 275 -15.82 -4.84 13.46
C ARG A 275 -16.27 -3.96 14.60
N THR A 276 -16.63 -4.59 15.71
CA THR A 276 -16.81 -3.90 17.00
C THR A 276 -15.66 -4.21 17.94
N SER A 277 -15.46 -3.37 18.94
CA SER A 277 -14.40 -3.54 19.94
C SER A 277 -14.39 -4.95 20.54
N GLY A 278 -13.21 -5.58 20.56
CA GLY A 278 -13.01 -6.95 21.05
C GLY A 278 -13.23 -8.05 20.02
N GLN A 279 -13.70 -7.75 18.81
CA GLN A 279 -13.83 -8.74 17.73
C GLN A 279 -12.54 -8.90 16.94
N THR A 280 -12.08 -10.15 16.83
CA THR A 280 -10.94 -10.56 16.01
C THR A 280 -11.21 -10.34 14.52
N TYR A 281 -12.40 -10.72 14.04
CA TYR A 281 -12.78 -10.68 12.63
C TYR A 281 -14.04 -9.86 12.39
N PRO A 282 -14.27 -9.36 11.15
CA PRO A 282 -15.48 -8.62 10.79
C PRO A 282 -16.76 -9.40 11.07
N SER A 283 -17.78 -8.71 11.58
CA SER A 283 -19.14 -9.23 11.79
C SER A 283 -20.05 -9.01 10.59
N SER A 284 -19.71 -8.07 9.70
CA SER A 284 -20.40 -7.84 8.43
C SER A 284 -19.42 -7.29 7.38
N GLY A 285 -19.84 -7.28 6.12
CA GLY A 285 -19.04 -6.79 5.00
C GLY A 285 -19.14 -7.68 3.77
N GLN A 286 -18.64 -7.17 2.65
CA GLN A 286 -18.59 -7.89 1.39
C GLN A 286 -17.40 -7.45 0.55
N LEU A 287 -16.71 -8.44 -0.01
CA LEU A 287 -15.61 -8.25 -0.96
C LEU A 287 -15.94 -8.99 -2.25
N VAL A 288 -15.67 -8.33 -3.37
CA VAL A 288 -15.85 -8.86 -4.73
C VAL A 288 -14.49 -8.92 -5.40
N ILE A 289 -14.16 -10.10 -5.89
CA ILE A 289 -12.95 -10.37 -6.67
C ILE A 289 -13.40 -10.59 -8.11
N THR A 290 -12.77 -9.93 -9.07
CA THR A 290 -13.05 -10.06 -10.50
C THR A 290 -11.82 -10.60 -11.21
N GLY A 291 -12.00 -11.67 -11.99
CA GLY A 291 -10.97 -12.28 -12.82
C GLY A 291 -11.25 -12.11 -14.30
N ALA A 292 -10.62 -12.97 -15.10
CA ALA A 292 -10.76 -12.97 -16.55
C ALA A 292 -12.22 -13.18 -16.99
N ALA A 293 -12.58 -12.61 -18.14
CA ALA A 293 -13.93 -12.66 -18.72
C ALA A 293 -15.05 -12.12 -17.80
N GLY A 294 -14.69 -11.40 -16.72
CA GLY A 294 -15.66 -10.84 -15.78
C GLY A 294 -16.17 -11.81 -14.72
N GLY A 295 -15.61 -13.03 -14.64
CA GLY A 295 -15.96 -13.98 -13.59
C GLY A 295 -15.69 -13.39 -12.21
N LYS A 296 -16.55 -13.70 -11.24
CA LYS A 296 -16.55 -13.08 -9.91
C LYS A 296 -16.49 -14.11 -8.80
N ILE A 297 -15.80 -13.74 -7.73
CA ILE A 297 -15.96 -14.35 -6.42
C ILE A 297 -16.52 -13.31 -5.48
N ARG A 298 -17.57 -13.66 -4.75
CA ARG A 298 -18.16 -12.84 -3.71
C ARG A 298 -17.87 -13.47 -2.36
N VAL A 299 -17.20 -12.71 -1.50
CA VAL A 299 -17.00 -13.06 -0.10
C VAL A 299 -17.98 -12.22 0.71
N THR A 300 -18.94 -12.87 1.37
CA THR A 300 -19.93 -12.23 2.24
C THR A 300 -19.69 -12.67 3.67
N VAL A 301 -19.52 -11.71 4.57
CA VAL A 301 -19.39 -12.00 6.00
C VAL A 301 -20.75 -12.41 6.55
N THR A 302 -20.81 -13.60 7.15
CA THR A 302 -22.04 -14.12 7.77
C THR A 302 -22.03 -13.97 9.28
N SER A 303 -20.85 -13.97 9.90
CA SER A 303 -20.65 -13.66 11.32
C SER A 303 -19.21 -13.25 11.60
N ALA A 304 -18.92 -12.86 12.85
CA ALA A 304 -17.54 -12.64 13.34
C ALA A 304 -16.67 -13.92 13.37
N THR A 305 -17.19 -15.06 12.92
CA THR A 305 -16.46 -16.34 12.86
C THR A 305 -16.47 -16.99 11.48
N THR A 306 -17.38 -16.59 10.60
CA THR A 306 -17.65 -17.29 9.34
C THR A 306 -17.85 -16.33 8.18
N VAL A 307 -17.42 -16.78 7.00
CA VAL A 307 -17.66 -16.15 5.71
C VAL A 307 -18.32 -17.14 4.76
N LEU A 308 -19.09 -16.62 3.82
CA LEU A 308 -19.61 -17.34 2.66
C LEU A 308 -18.82 -16.89 1.43
N ILE A 309 -18.31 -17.84 0.67
CA ILE A 309 -17.57 -17.60 -0.57
C ILE A 309 -18.40 -18.18 -1.71
N GLU A 310 -18.74 -17.35 -2.69
CA GLU A 310 -19.59 -17.73 -3.82
C GLU A 310 -18.86 -17.41 -5.13
N LEU A 311 -18.97 -18.28 -6.13
CA LEU A 311 -18.35 -18.15 -7.45
C LEU A 311 -19.43 -18.00 -8.52
N ASP A 312 -19.27 -16.96 -9.35
CA ASP A 312 -19.99 -16.69 -10.59
C ASP A 312 -18.93 -16.73 -11.71
N ALA A 313 -18.66 -17.93 -12.24
CA ALA A 313 -17.50 -18.15 -13.11
C ALA A 313 -17.68 -17.58 -14.52
N ASP A 314 -18.91 -17.55 -15.02
CA ASP A 314 -19.26 -17.13 -16.38
C ASP A 314 -19.84 -15.71 -16.44
N ALA A 315 -19.89 -15.01 -15.30
CA ALA A 315 -20.39 -13.65 -15.15
C ALA A 315 -21.88 -13.49 -15.51
N ASN A 316 -22.68 -14.54 -15.35
CA ASN A 316 -24.11 -14.52 -15.65
C ASN A 316 -24.96 -13.92 -14.50
N GLY A 317 -24.35 -13.70 -13.32
CA GLY A 317 -25.02 -13.15 -12.13
C GLY A 317 -25.65 -14.19 -11.20
N SER A 318 -25.52 -15.48 -11.52
CA SER A 318 -25.85 -16.62 -10.67
C SER A 318 -24.57 -17.19 -10.07
N TYR A 319 -24.68 -17.87 -8.93
CA TYR A 319 -23.53 -18.49 -8.28
C TYR A 319 -23.56 -20.00 -8.48
N GLU A 320 -22.61 -20.55 -9.23
CA GLU A 320 -22.54 -21.99 -9.53
C GLU A 320 -21.87 -22.81 -8.43
N ALA A 321 -21.05 -22.15 -7.60
CA ALA A 321 -20.42 -22.79 -6.45
C ALA A 321 -20.45 -21.87 -5.22
N SER A 322 -20.62 -22.48 -4.05
CA SER A 322 -20.49 -21.75 -2.78
C SER A 322 -19.94 -22.65 -1.68
N THR A 323 -19.23 -22.05 -0.73
CA THR A 323 -18.78 -22.72 0.49
C THR A 323 -18.74 -21.74 1.64
N SER A 324 -19.05 -22.20 2.85
CA SER A 324 -18.74 -21.45 4.06
C SER A 324 -17.37 -21.85 4.61
N LYS A 325 -16.65 -20.88 5.19
CA LYS A 325 -15.34 -21.05 5.83
C LYS A 325 -15.30 -20.31 7.15
N LEU A 326 -14.47 -20.79 8.07
CA LEU A 326 -14.10 -20.02 9.24
C LEU A 326 -13.16 -18.89 8.82
N TRP A 327 -13.23 -17.75 9.50
CA TRP A 327 -12.29 -16.66 9.28
C TRP A 327 -10.84 -17.06 9.52
N SER A 328 -10.60 -17.95 10.49
CA SER A 328 -9.27 -18.49 10.80
C SER A 328 -8.65 -19.31 9.68
N ASP A 329 -9.47 -19.81 8.75
CA ASP A 329 -8.97 -20.57 7.59
C ASP A 329 -8.61 -19.65 6.41
N MET A 330 -8.99 -18.36 6.49
CA MET A 330 -8.90 -17.40 5.40
C MET A 330 -7.80 -16.35 5.56
N LEU A 331 -7.22 -16.23 6.76
CA LEU A 331 -6.25 -15.19 7.13
C LEU A 331 -4.97 -15.79 7.73
#